data_AF-A0A8G2CLW6-F1
#
_entry.id   AF-A0A8G2CLW6-F1
#
_cell.length_a   1.000
_cell.length_b   1.000
_cell.length_c   1.000
_cell.angle_alpha   90.00
_cell.angle_beta   90.00
_cell.angle_gamma   90.00
#
_symmetry.space_group_name_H-M   'P 1'
#
loop_
_entity.id
_entity.type
_entity.pdbx_description
1 polymer ?
#
loop_
_entity_poly.entity_id
_entity_poly.type
_entity_poly.pdbx_seq_one_letter_code
_entity_poly.pdbx_strand_id
1 'polypeptide(L)'
;MSGTTLITIAALGTGSITTSGNYDVSVDIGIGVGDTLNIQGAAGSQPIIANVNESIVGVSALTTTNISNADEVLTGLAGVSLLSDFNIGANSQGLATGNGTLELGSAIGISALDTINFDGAGNKLVIDPGVSLNLLGALNNFGTGDQIELKGVTATSATFTQNKVLLGQGTAPGGVIDLFNNGTVIGSVSLSTGTFGTNAFNVAPDPNGGIDLTVCFLEGTRLLGLHGDIAVEDMEPGDRLITDSGAMRPVKWVGHRTIDAARHPRPETVWPIRIEAGAIDHGLPERTLYVSPDHALFIDGCLIPAKILVNGRSIVQEPRDRISYFHVELESHDILLAESLPVESYLETGNRNFFENSGAAMVLHPHMAQTKREAEGCAPFLEAGDIVTRIRARLLERLPKLRQSHDCRLRALTEQGALPVTVVDSLTYRIDLIQPCVNVVLVSNAMVPAEYDAASRDRRRLGLDIASLEVETASGSRAIRLDEPTLRSGWHNDEDTHRWTNGEALVPSSLLEGGQALIIRLNALATYAADPAAERDAARVADLVMVRQMSALRRLGLLE
;
A
#
# COMPACT_ATOMS: atom_id res chain seq x y z
N MET A 1 -24.24 0.13 15.72
CA MET A 1 -23.85 -1.27 15.92
C MET A 1 -22.87 -1.59 14.82
N SER A 2 -21.58 -1.73 15.15
CA SER A 2 -20.59 -2.28 14.22
C SER A 2 -20.76 -3.80 14.24
N GLY A 3 -20.80 -4.43 13.07
CA GLY A 3 -20.94 -5.86 12.94
C GLY A 3 -20.49 -6.32 11.57
N THR A 4 -19.89 -7.50 11.49
CA THR A 4 -19.63 -8.18 10.23
C THR A 4 -20.93 -8.84 9.79
N THR A 5 -21.53 -8.39 8.69
CA THR A 5 -22.57 -9.17 8.02
C THR A 5 -21.91 -9.81 6.81
N LEU A 6 -21.67 -11.12 6.88
CA LEU A 6 -21.33 -11.89 5.69
C LEU A 6 -22.60 -11.95 4.83
N ILE A 7 -22.68 -11.14 3.78
CA ILE A 7 -23.79 -11.19 2.83
C ILE A 7 -23.37 -12.12 1.70
N THR A 8 -23.73 -13.40 1.83
CA THR A 8 -23.64 -14.34 0.71
C THR A 8 -24.79 -14.04 -0.26
N ILE A 9 -24.48 -13.38 -1.38
CA ILE A 9 -25.45 -13.15 -2.45
C ILE A 9 -25.44 -14.40 -3.34
N ALA A 10 -26.29 -15.37 -3.01
CA ALA A 10 -26.57 -16.47 -3.92
C ALA A 10 -27.35 -15.94 -5.12
N ALA A 11 -26.85 -16.25 -6.32
CA ALA A 11 -27.36 -15.86 -7.63
C ALA A 11 -28.88 -15.61 -7.70
N LEU A 12 -29.28 -14.47 -8.29
CA LEU A 12 -30.49 -14.24 -9.09
C LEU A 12 -30.55 -12.73 -9.52
N GLY A 13 -29.88 -12.36 -10.63
CA GLY A 13 -30.16 -11.14 -11.42
C GLY A 13 -29.68 -9.79 -10.89
N THR A 14 -29.92 -9.45 -9.62
CA THR A 14 -29.55 -8.15 -9.03
C THR A 14 -29.36 -8.26 -7.52
N GLY A 15 -28.19 -7.90 -7.01
CA GLY A 15 -27.90 -7.75 -5.59
C GLY A 15 -27.97 -6.29 -5.15
N SER A 16 -28.49 -6.01 -3.94
CA SER A 16 -28.45 -4.67 -3.36
C SER A 16 -28.03 -4.72 -1.89
N ILE A 17 -27.11 -3.85 -1.54
CA ILE A 17 -26.65 -3.60 -0.17
C ILE A 17 -27.07 -2.18 0.17
N THR A 18 -28.01 -2.05 1.11
CA THR A 18 -28.46 -0.75 1.64
C THR A 18 -28.27 -0.75 3.15
N THR A 19 -27.37 0.08 3.66
CA THR A 19 -27.04 0.09 5.10
C THR A 19 -26.80 1.50 5.65
N SER A 20 -26.89 1.63 6.98
CA SER A 20 -26.37 2.77 7.74
C SER A 20 -25.32 2.26 8.73
N GLY A 21 -24.05 2.66 8.54
CA GLY A 21 -22.90 2.23 9.36
C GLY A 21 -21.79 1.53 8.56
N ASN A 22 -20.73 1.11 9.25
CA ASN A 22 -19.55 0.48 8.64
C ASN A 22 -19.66 -1.05 8.72
N TYR A 23 -19.53 -1.75 7.60
CA TYR A 23 -19.62 -3.20 7.48
C TYR A 23 -18.57 -3.70 6.50
N ASP A 24 -17.82 -4.75 6.83
CA ASP A 24 -17.06 -5.51 5.84
C ASP A 24 -18.00 -6.46 5.10
N VAL A 25 -18.09 -6.31 3.78
CA VAL A 25 -18.90 -7.19 2.92
C VAL A 25 -17.98 -8.02 2.03
N SER A 26 -17.82 -9.30 2.37
CA SER A 26 -17.21 -10.29 1.48
C SER A 26 -18.29 -10.91 0.61
N VAL A 27 -18.21 -10.72 -0.72
CA VAL A 27 -19.12 -11.34 -1.69
C VAL A 27 -18.50 -12.65 -2.15
N ASP A 28 -19.00 -13.78 -1.62
CA ASP A 28 -18.67 -15.11 -2.14
C ASP A 28 -19.59 -15.45 -3.33
N ILE A 29 -18.94 -15.68 -4.47
CA ILE A 29 -19.39 -15.93 -5.85
C ILE A 29 -20.84 -16.44 -6.04
N GLY A 30 -21.54 -15.72 -6.91
CA GLY A 30 -22.74 -16.18 -7.64
C GLY A 30 -23.21 -15.24 -8.76
N ILE A 31 -22.47 -14.16 -9.06
CA ILE A 31 -22.89 -13.14 -10.02
C ILE A 31 -22.54 -13.63 -11.44
N GLY A 32 -23.57 -13.92 -12.24
CA GLY A 32 -23.44 -14.34 -13.62
C GLY A 32 -23.28 -13.14 -14.57
N VAL A 33 -22.97 -13.44 -15.83
CA VAL A 33 -22.93 -12.46 -16.94
C VAL A 33 -24.23 -11.65 -16.96
N GLY A 34 -24.13 -10.33 -16.78
CA GLY A 34 -25.24 -9.38 -16.85
C GLY A 34 -25.90 -9.05 -15.51
N ASP A 35 -25.36 -9.53 -14.39
CA ASP A 35 -25.89 -9.19 -13.07
C ASP A 35 -25.41 -7.81 -12.58
N THR A 36 -26.20 -7.17 -11.71
CA THR A 36 -25.88 -5.86 -11.12
C THR A 36 -25.68 -5.94 -9.60
N LEU A 37 -24.60 -5.36 -9.09
CA LEU A 37 -24.36 -5.12 -7.67
C LEU A 37 -24.62 -3.65 -7.35
N ASN A 38 -25.57 -3.37 -6.46
CA ASN A 38 -25.83 -2.01 -5.97
C ASN A 38 -25.30 -1.83 -4.55
N ILE A 39 -24.43 -0.85 -4.35
CA ILE A 39 -23.90 -0.44 -3.05
C ILE A 39 -24.42 0.96 -2.77
N GLN A 40 -25.31 1.06 -1.77
CA GLN A 40 -25.99 2.31 -1.45
C GLN A 40 -25.91 2.63 0.05
N GLY A 41 -25.37 3.79 0.38
CA GLY A 41 -25.42 4.33 1.74
C GLY A 41 -26.74 5.07 2.01
N ALA A 42 -27.16 5.09 3.27
CA ALA A 42 -28.30 5.88 3.70
C ALA A 42 -28.00 7.40 3.61
N ALA A 43 -28.95 8.19 3.13
CA ALA A 43 -28.81 9.65 3.03
C ALA A 43 -28.39 10.26 4.38
N GLY A 44 -27.27 10.99 4.40
CA GLY A 44 -26.71 11.61 5.62
C GLY A 44 -25.99 10.64 6.58
N SER A 45 -25.69 9.41 6.16
CA SER A 45 -24.88 8.44 6.91
C SER A 45 -23.44 8.33 6.39
N GLN A 46 -22.55 7.74 7.20
CA GLN A 46 -21.14 7.52 6.86
C GLN A 46 -20.99 6.50 5.71
N PRO A 47 -19.91 6.61 4.91
CA PRO A 47 -19.67 5.71 3.80
C PRO A 47 -19.45 4.25 4.24
N ILE A 48 -19.83 3.33 3.36
CA ILE A 48 -19.64 1.87 3.47
C ILE A 48 -18.19 1.52 3.11
N ILE A 49 -17.65 0.39 3.55
CA ILE A 49 -16.43 -0.22 2.97
C ILE A 49 -16.81 -1.62 2.49
N ALA A 50 -17.20 -1.76 1.23
CA ALA A 50 -17.41 -3.08 0.65
C ALA A 50 -16.05 -3.65 0.22
N ASN A 51 -15.42 -4.43 1.10
CA ASN A 51 -14.22 -5.21 0.76
C ASN A 51 -14.61 -6.45 -0.06
N VAL A 52 -14.85 -6.27 -1.37
CA VAL A 52 -15.14 -7.40 -2.27
C VAL A 52 -13.86 -8.20 -2.52
N ASN A 53 -13.58 -9.17 -1.65
CA ASN A 53 -12.55 -10.20 -1.86
C ASN A 53 -13.02 -11.22 -2.90
N GLU A 54 -13.09 -10.80 -4.15
CA GLU A 54 -13.45 -11.68 -5.25
C GLU A 54 -12.26 -12.57 -5.62
N SER A 55 -12.25 -13.80 -5.12
CA SER A 55 -11.43 -14.87 -5.71
C SER A 55 -12.04 -15.27 -7.06
N ILE A 56 -11.93 -14.43 -8.10
CA ILE A 56 -12.37 -14.80 -9.45
C ILE A 56 -11.39 -15.82 -10.03
N VAL A 57 -11.66 -17.09 -9.75
CA VAL A 57 -11.15 -18.20 -10.55
C VAL A 57 -12.28 -18.61 -11.49
N GLY A 58 -12.29 -18.04 -12.70
CA GLY A 58 -13.08 -18.58 -13.82
C GLY A 58 -14.46 -17.98 -14.11
N VAL A 59 -14.65 -16.66 -14.01
CA VAL A 59 -15.89 -16.00 -14.50
C VAL A 59 -15.60 -15.22 -15.78
N SER A 60 -16.19 -15.68 -16.88
CA SER A 60 -16.23 -14.97 -18.15
C SER A 60 -17.35 -13.90 -18.11
N ALA A 61 -16.97 -12.62 -18.02
CA ALA A 61 -17.69 -11.38 -18.42
C ALA A 61 -18.99 -10.91 -17.71
N LEU A 62 -19.12 -9.57 -17.61
CA LEU A 62 -20.22 -8.66 -17.24
C LEU A 62 -20.82 -8.70 -15.83
N THR A 63 -20.38 -7.74 -15.00
CA THR A 63 -21.08 -7.25 -13.80
C THR A 63 -21.16 -5.72 -13.86
N THR A 64 -22.33 -5.13 -13.56
CA THR A 64 -22.46 -3.67 -13.35
C THR A 64 -22.42 -3.39 -11.84
N THR A 65 -21.55 -2.47 -11.41
CA THR A 65 -21.49 -2.04 -10.02
C THR A 65 -21.94 -0.59 -9.91
N ASN A 66 -23.02 -0.35 -9.16
CA ASN A 66 -23.55 0.99 -8.89
C ASN A 66 -23.20 1.40 -7.47
N ILE A 67 -22.55 2.56 -7.31
CA ILE A 67 -22.10 3.11 -6.03
C ILE A 67 -22.83 4.42 -5.78
N SER A 68 -23.59 4.56 -4.69
CA SER A 68 -24.24 5.84 -4.37
C SER A 68 -24.22 6.17 -2.88
N ASN A 69 -23.81 7.39 -2.54
CA ASN A 69 -23.65 7.85 -1.15
C ASN A 69 -22.86 6.85 -0.29
N ALA A 70 -21.83 6.24 -0.86
CA ALA A 70 -21.04 5.16 -0.28
C ALA A 70 -19.62 5.21 -0.85
N ASP A 71 -18.67 4.63 -0.10
CA ASP A 71 -17.33 4.36 -0.59
C ASP A 71 -17.21 2.87 -0.95
N GLU A 72 -16.54 2.56 -2.04
CA GLU A 72 -16.16 1.21 -2.42
C GLU A 72 -14.64 1.16 -2.56
N VAL A 73 -14.02 0.19 -1.89
CA VAL A 73 -12.58 0.00 -1.92
C VAL A 73 -12.31 -1.37 -2.54
N LEU A 74 -11.75 -1.36 -3.75
CA LEU A 74 -11.42 -2.56 -4.46
C LEU A 74 -9.96 -2.92 -4.19
N THR A 75 -9.74 -3.94 -3.35
CA THR A 75 -8.40 -4.41 -2.98
C THR A 75 -8.29 -5.91 -3.26
N GLY A 76 -7.34 -6.33 -4.11
CA GLY A 76 -7.03 -7.76 -4.31
C GLY A 76 -7.44 -8.41 -5.63
N LEU A 77 -7.83 -7.66 -6.67
CA LEU A 77 -8.17 -8.23 -7.98
C LEU A 77 -6.94 -8.62 -8.81
N ALA A 78 -6.25 -9.66 -8.37
CA ALA A 78 -5.31 -10.35 -9.24
C ALA A 78 -6.12 -11.06 -10.36
N GLY A 79 -6.15 -10.50 -11.57
CA GLY A 79 -6.58 -11.24 -12.78
C GLY A 79 -7.95 -10.94 -13.32
N VAL A 80 -8.45 -9.76 -13.02
CA VAL A 80 -9.63 -9.24 -13.66
C VAL A 80 -9.31 -8.77 -15.08
N SER A 81 -9.58 -9.66 -16.03
CA SER A 81 -9.95 -9.32 -17.40
C SER A 81 -11.45 -8.96 -17.40
N LEU A 82 -11.86 -8.02 -16.55
CA LEU A 82 -13.27 -7.64 -16.46
C LEU A 82 -13.66 -6.82 -17.69
N LEU A 83 -14.91 -7.00 -18.06
CA LEU A 83 -15.69 -6.14 -18.92
C LEU A 83 -16.80 -5.62 -18.00
N SER A 84 -16.45 -4.77 -17.04
CA SER A 84 -17.38 -4.30 -16.01
C SER A 84 -17.60 -2.80 -16.12
N ASP A 85 -18.85 -2.38 -15.88
CA ASP A 85 -19.25 -0.98 -15.82
C ASP A 85 -19.35 -0.57 -14.35
N PHE A 86 -18.54 0.41 -13.95
CA PHE A 86 -18.61 1.03 -12.62
C PHE A 86 -19.33 2.37 -12.72
N ASN A 87 -20.48 2.50 -12.07
CA ASN A 87 -21.26 3.73 -12.06
C ASN A 87 -21.15 4.39 -10.68
N ILE A 88 -20.37 5.47 -10.60
CA ILE A 88 -20.15 6.24 -9.39
C ILE A 88 -21.23 7.32 -9.28
N GLY A 89 -21.98 7.33 -8.18
CA GLY A 89 -23.09 8.24 -7.93
C GLY A 89 -24.47 7.73 -8.37
N ALA A 90 -24.54 6.54 -8.98
CA ALA A 90 -25.78 5.89 -9.42
C ALA A 90 -26.44 5.07 -8.30
N ASN A 91 -27.75 5.25 -8.10
CA ASN A 91 -28.50 4.41 -7.16
C ASN A 91 -29.15 3.18 -7.82
N SER A 92 -29.70 2.29 -6.99
CA SER A 92 -30.40 1.05 -7.41
C SER A 92 -31.62 1.26 -8.31
N GLN A 93 -32.01 2.51 -8.59
CA GLN A 93 -33.11 2.90 -9.47
C GLN A 93 -32.62 3.63 -10.74
N GLY A 94 -31.31 3.72 -10.98
CA GLY A 94 -30.73 4.43 -12.13
C GLY A 94 -30.87 5.96 -12.05
N LEU A 95 -31.10 6.50 -10.85
CA LEU A 95 -31.16 7.96 -10.62
C LEU A 95 -29.78 8.45 -10.19
N ALA A 96 -29.28 9.50 -10.86
CA ALA A 96 -28.03 10.18 -10.53
C ALA A 96 -28.17 10.93 -9.19
N THR A 97 -27.57 10.39 -8.13
CA THR A 97 -27.62 10.98 -6.79
C THR A 97 -26.32 11.70 -6.40
N GLY A 98 -25.20 11.42 -7.08
CA GLY A 98 -23.88 11.95 -6.74
C GLY A 98 -23.27 11.35 -5.46
N ASN A 99 -22.12 11.87 -5.04
CA ASN A 99 -21.40 11.54 -3.80
C ASN A 99 -21.01 10.05 -3.61
N GLY A 100 -20.72 9.32 -4.69
CA GLY A 100 -20.06 8.00 -4.57
C GLY A 100 -18.53 8.13 -4.60
N THR A 101 -17.82 7.22 -3.92
CA THR A 101 -16.36 7.08 -4.05
C THR A 101 -16.00 5.67 -4.51
N LEU A 102 -15.13 5.57 -5.52
CA LEU A 102 -14.48 4.32 -5.93
C LEU A 102 -12.98 4.42 -5.69
N GLU A 103 -12.39 3.51 -4.93
CA GLU A 103 -10.94 3.38 -4.74
C GLU A 103 -10.38 2.15 -5.45
N LEU A 104 -9.41 2.38 -6.33
CA LEU A 104 -8.68 1.35 -7.05
C LEU A 104 -7.35 1.06 -6.33
N GLY A 105 -7.26 -0.10 -5.69
CA GLY A 105 -6.06 -0.53 -4.96
C GLY A 105 -4.87 -0.91 -5.86
N SER A 106 -3.66 -0.93 -5.28
CA SER A 106 -2.38 -1.14 -5.98
C SER A 106 -2.20 -2.50 -6.65
N ALA A 107 -3.06 -3.48 -6.37
CA ALA A 107 -3.01 -4.83 -6.92
C ALA A 107 -3.91 -5.04 -8.16
N ILE A 108 -4.62 -4.00 -8.60
CA ILE A 108 -5.52 -4.09 -9.75
C ILE A 108 -4.73 -3.84 -11.03
N GLY A 109 -4.53 -4.90 -11.83
CA GLY A 109 -4.19 -4.76 -13.24
C GLY A 109 -5.44 -4.45 -14.04
N ILE A 110 -5.91 -3.20 -14.00
CA ILE A 110 -7.06 -2.78 -14.84
C ILE A 110 -6.66 -2.96 -16.30
N SER A 111 -7.38 -3.81 -17.03
CA SER A 111 -7.23 -3.90 -18.47
C SER A 111 -7.99 -2.73 -19.13
N ALA A 112 -7.53 -2.27 -20.30
CA ALA A 112 -8.04 -1.09 -21.01
C ALA A 112 -9.50 -1.16 -21.53
N LEU A 113 -10.36 -1.98 -20.92
CA LEU A 113 -11.69 -2.35 -21.40
C LEU A 113 -12.83 -2.16 -20.37
N ASP A 114 -12.56 -1.69 -19.16
CA ASP A 114 -13.58 -1.33 -18.15
C ASP A 114 -14.08 0.12 -18.35
N THR A 115 -15.38 0.39 -18.17
CA THR A 115 -15.92 1.76 -18.20
C THR A 115 -16.21 2.26 -16.79
N ILE A 116 -15.75 3.48 -16.49
CA ILE A 116 -16.07 4.18 -15.25
C ILE A 116 -16.96 5.36 -15.62
N ASN A 117 -18.21 5.32 -15.16
CA ASN A 117 -19.23 6.34 -15.40
C ASN A 117 -19.43 7.17 -14.13
N PHE A 118 -19.44 8.49 -14.29
CA PHE A 118 -19.78 9.44 -13.24
C PHE A 118 -21.24 9.87 -13.42
N ASP A 119 -22.09 9.53 -12.45
CA ASP A 119 -23.51 9.88 -12.46
C ASP A 119 -23.83 10.91 -11.36
N GLY A 120 -24.21 12.10 -11.79
CA GLY A 120 -24.48 13.23 -10.87
C GLY A 120 -23.26 14.12 -10.67
N ALA A 121 -23.09 14.68 -9.47
CA ALA A 121 -21.98 15.55 -9.13
C ALA A 121 -21.42 15.20 -7.75
N GLY A 122 -20.15 15.52 -7.51
CA GLY A 122 -19.50 15.30 -6.21
C GLY A 122 -18.96 13.87 -6.03
N ASN A 123 -18.77 13.15 -7.13
CA ASN A 123 -18.25 11.79 -7.13
C ASN A 123 -16.72 11.79 -7.08
N LYS A 124 -16.12 10.72 -6.56
CA LYS A 124 -14.68 10.63 -6.37
C LYS A 124 -14.12 9.30 -6.86
N LEU A 125 -13.05 9.37 -7.65
CA LEU A 125 -12.23 8.22 -8.02
C LEU A 125 -10.87 8.35 -7.32
N VAL A 126 -10.47 7.35 -6.56
CA VAL A 126 -9.19 7.28 -5.84
C VAL A 126 -8.31 6.21 -6.47
N ILE A 127 -7.05 6.52 -6.71
CA ILE A 127 -6.10 5.64 -7.39
C ILE A 127 -4.88 5.46 -6.50
N ASP A 128 -4.63 4.23 -6.06
CA ASP A 128 -3.46 3.89 -5.24
C ASP A 128 -2.14 3.92 -6.06
N PRO A 129 -0.98 4.09 -5.38
CA PRO A 129 0.31 4.05 -6.05
C PRO A 129 0.54 2.72 -6.77
N GLY A 130 1.05 2.78 -8.01
CA GLY A 130 1.36 1.60 -8.82
C GLY A 130 0.27 1.18 -9.81
N VAL A 131 -0.90 1.81 -9.79
CA VAL A 131 -1.91 1.69 -10.86
C VAL A 131 -1.49 2.58 -12.04
N SER A 132 -1.40 2.02 -13.25
CA SER A 132 -1.03 2.81 -14.44
C SER A 132 -2.18 3.71 -14.89
N LEU A 133 -1.93 5.02 -14.93
CA LEU A 133 -2.91 6.03 -15.34
C LEU A 133 -3.32 5.91 -16.82
N ASN A 134 -2.43 5.34 -17.64
CA ASN A 134 -2.68 5.08 -19.06
C ASN A 134 -3.69 3.94 -19.30
N LEU A 135 -4.08 3.20 -18.25
CA LEU A 135 -4.97 2.04 -18.34
C LEU A 135 -6.42 2.33 -17.93
N LEU A 136 -6.74 3.54 -17.47
CA LEU A 136 -8.14 3.92 -17.29
C LEU A 136 -8.79 4.04 -18.67
N GLY A 137 -9.64 3.06 -19.00
CA GLY A 137 -10.65 3.22 -20.05
C GLY A 137 -11.33 4.57 -19.84
N ALA A 138 -11.52 5.31 -20.93
CA ALA A 138 -11.83 6.73 -20.84
C ALA A 138 -13.03 7.01 -19.91
N LEU A 139 -12.85 7.93 -18.96
CA LEU A 139 -13.85 8.23 -17.93
C LEU A 139 -15.06 8.89 -18.58
N ASN A 140 -16.24 8.37 -18.31
CA ASN A 140 -17.48 8.86 -18.90
C ASN A 140 -18.19 9.82 -17.93
N ASN A 141 -18.82 10.85 -18.49
CA ASN A 141 -19.72 11.77 -17.78
C ASN A 141 -19.09 12.54 -16.62
N PHE A 142 -17.76 12.62 -16.57
CA PHE A 142 -17.04 13.42 -15.58
C PHE A 142 -17.55 14.86 -15.60
N GLY A 143 -17.99 15.36 -14.45
CA GLY A 143 -18.76 16.59 -14.34
C GLY A 143 -18.17 17.62 -13.37
N THR A 144 -18.90 18.71 -13.19
CA THR A 144 -18.52 19.74 -12.21
C THR A 144 -18.70 19.20 -10.79
N GLY A 145 -17.64 19.25 -9.98
CA GLY A 145 -17.65 18.79 -8.60
C GLY A 145 -17.07 17.39 -8.40
N ASP A 146 -16.86 16.64 -9.48
CA ASP A 146 -16.20 15.33 -9.42
C ASP A 146 -14.69 15.47 -9.21
N GLN A 147 -14.08 14.45 -8.63
CA GLN A 147 -12.69 14.45 -8.21
C GLN A 147 -11.97 13.17 -8.64
N ILE A 148 -10.69 13.32 -8.98
CA ILE A 148 -9.74 12.22 -9.18
C ILE A 148 -8.61 12.43 -8.19
N GLU A 149 -8.46 11.53 -7.23
CA GLU A 149 -7.37 11.52 -6.25
C GLU A 149 -6.31 10.50 -6.66
N LEU A 150 -5.06 10.95 -6.69
CA LEU A 150 -3.91 10.14 -7.07
C LEU A 150 -2.97 10.00 -5.88
N LYS A 151 -2.96 8.85 -5.24
CA LYS A 151 -2.11 8.62 -4.07
C LYS A 151 -0.68 8.40 -4.49
N GLY A 152 0.25 9.01 -3.74
CA GLY A 152 1.68 8.90 -4.00
C GLY A 152 2.17 9.63 -5.26
N VAL A 153 1.31 10.40 -5.94
CA VAL A 153 1.67 11.20 -7.11
C VAL A 153 1.87 12.65 -6.69
N THR A 154 3.04 13.22 -6.98
CA THR A 154 3.31 14.65 -6.78
C THR A 154 3.24 15.38 -8.12
N ALA A 155 2.11 16.02 -8.40
CA ALA A 155 1.93 16.91 -9.56
C ALA A 155 1.92 18.38 -9.09
N THR A 156 2.48 19.26 -9.91
CA THR A 156 2.46 20.72 -9.72
C THR A 156 1.34 21.41 -10.50
N SER A 157 0.85 20.79 -11.59
CA SER A 157 -0.22 21.35 -12.42
C SER A 157 -0.86 20.28 -13.31
N ALA A 158 -2.05 20.54 -13.82
CA ALA A 158 -2.72 19.72 -14.84
C ALA A 158 -3.17 20.60 -16.00
N THR A 159 -3.15 20.07 -17.22
CA THR A 159 -3.72 20.75 -18.40
C THR A 159 -4.69 19.85 -19.11
N PHE A 160 -5.81 20.40 -19.56
CA PHE A 160 -6.79 19.64 -20.33
C PHE A 160 -6.74 20.01 -21.82
N THR A 161 -6.59 18.98 -22.64
CA THR A 161 -6.61 19.06 -24.10
C THR A 161 -7.88 18.43 -24.64
N GLN A 162 -8.81 19.26 -25.11
CA GLN A 162 -10.05 18.81 -25.73
C GLN A 162 -9.79 18.06 -27.05
N ASN A 163 -10.42 16.90 -27.25
CA ASN A 163 -10.42 16.20 -28.54
C ASN A 163 -11.17 17.03 -29.60
N LYS A 164 -10.55 17.22 -30.76
CA LYS A 164 -11.09 18.05 -31.86
C LYS A 164 -11.98 17.29 -32.86
N VAL A 165 -12.71 16.26 -32.43
CA VAL A 165 -13.59 15.48 -33.33
C VAL A 165 -15.02 16.03 -33.32
N LEU A 166 -15.40 16.60 -34.47
CA LEU A 166 -16.70 17.06 -34.98
C LEU A 166 -17.89 17.16 -33.98
N LEU A 167 -18.14 18.39 -33.53
CA LEU A 167 -19.43 18.82 -32.98
C LEU A 167 -20.55 18.60 -34.03
N GLY A 168 -21.25 17.46 -33.95
CA GLY A 168 -22.28 17.10 -34.93
C GLY A 168 -23.17 15.91 -34.58
N GLN A 169 -22.86 15.10 -33.56
CA GLN A 169 -23.74 14.05 -33.06
C GLN A 169 -23.68 13.94 -31.54
N GLY A 170 -24.63 14.60 -30.86
CA GLY A 170 -25.21 14.19 -29.57
C GLY A 170 -24.36 14.03 -28.31
N THR A 171 -23.03 13.96 -28.38
CA THR A 171 -22.14 13.71 -27.24
C THR A 171 -21.03 14.76 -27.26
N ALA A 172 -20.85 15.52 -26.17
CA ALA A 172 -19.76 16.48 -26.07
C ALA A 172 -18.41 15.77 -26.25
N PRO A 173 -17.48 16.30 -27.06
CA PRO A 173 -16.18 15.65 -27.24
C PRO A 173 -15.51 15.55 -25.87
N GLY A 174 -14.88 14.42 -25.53
CA GLY A 174 -14.01 14.32 -24.37
C GLY A 174 -12.61 14.90 -24.63
N GLY A 175 -11.62 14.57 -23.81
CA GLY A 175 -10.25 15.05 -23.96
C GLY A 175 -9.28 14.37 -23.02
N VAL A 176 -8.02 14.84 -22.99
CA VAL A 176 -6.96 14.27 -22.15
C VAL A 176 -6.54 15.29 -21.11
N ILE A 177 -6.46 14.86 -19.86
CA ILE A 177 -5.84 15.60 -18.75
C ILE A 177 -4.39 15.13 -18.64
N ASP A 178 -3.44 16.01 -18.90
CA ASP A 178 -2.02 15.76 -18.67
C ASP A 178 -1.60 16.33 -17.32
N LEU A 179 -0.95 15.51 -16.50
CA LEU A 179 -0.42 15.87 -15.19
C LEU A 179 1.06 16.23 -15.32
N PHE A 180 1.46 17.34 -14.72
CA PHE A 180 2.82 17.83 -14.77
C PHE A 180 3.45 17.90 -13.39
N ASN A 181 4.74 17.58 -13.30
CA ASN A 181 5.59 17.94 -12.18
C ASN A 181 6.76 18.78 -12.71
N ASN A 182 6.86 20.04 -12.27
CA ASN A 182 7.90 20.98 -12.69
C ASN A 182 8.06 21.09 -14.23
N GLY A 183 6.94 21.01 -14.97
CA GLY A 183 6.89 21.12 -16.43
C GLY A 183 7.11 19.82 -17.22
N THR A 184 7.31 18.68 -16.55
CA THR A 184 7.36 17.35 -17.21
C THR A 184 6.05 16.61 -17.00
N VAL A 185 5.51 15.98 -18.06
CA VAL A 185 4.32 15.13 -17.97
C VAL A 185 4.66 13.86 -17.20
N ILE A 186 3.93 13.58 -16.12
CA ILE A 186 4.12 12.41 -15.26
C ILE A 186 3.00 11.36 -15.39
N GLY A 187 1.93 11.69 -16.12
CA GLY A 187 0.81 10.80 -16.38
C GLY A 187 -0.32 11.53 -17.10
N SER A 188 -1.21 10.76 -17.71
CA SER A 188 -2.36 11.29 -18.44
C SER A 188 -3.63 10.52 -18.11
N VAL A 189 -4.77 11.20 -18.06
CA VAL A 189 -6.10 10.62 -17.85
C VAL A 189 -7.01 11.00 -19.02
N SER A 190 -7.67 10.03 -19.63
CA SER A 190 -8.60 10.27 -20.74
C SER A 190 -10.04 10.39 -20.27
N LEU A 191 -10.74 11.43 -20.74
CA LEU A 191 -12.18 11.61 -20.58
C LEU A 191 -12.87 11.32 -21.92
N SER A 192 -13.91 10.51 -21.91
CA SER A 192 -14.69 10.15 -23.11
C SER A 192 -15.63 11.26 -23.55
N THR A 193 -16.19 11.99 -22.58
CA THR A 193 -17.20 13.02 -22.78
C THR A 193 -16.89 14.26 -21.94
N GLY A 194 -17.51 15.39 -22.29
CA GLY A 194 -17.44 16.62 -21.50
C GLY A 194 -16.58 17.72 -22.15
N THR A 195 -17.14 18.93 -22.19
CA THR A 195 -16.45 20.10 -22.72
C THR A 195 -15.89 20.93 -21.58
N PHE A 196 -14.57 21.07 -21.52
CA PHE A 196 -13.89 21.81 -20.46
C PHE A 196 -13.00 22.92 -21.03
N GLY A 197 -12.79 23.97 -20.25
CA GLY A 197 -11.78 24.99 -20.57
C GLY A 197 -10.36 24.44 -20.46
N THR A 198 -9.40 25.06 -21.16
CA THR A 198 -7.98 24.64 -21.21
C THR A 198 -7.32 24.50 -19.83
N ASN A 199 -7.83 25.21 -18.81
CA ASN A 199 -7.34 25.16 -17.42
C ASN A 199 -8.47 24.79 -16.43
N ALA A 200 -9.41 23.92 -16.83
CA ALA A 200 -10.53 23.54 -15.98
C ALA A 200 -10.14 22.67 -14.77
N PHE A 201 -8.96 22.06 -14.81
CA PHE A 201 -8.47 21.14 -13.79
C PHE A 201 -7.36 21.79 -13.00
N ASN A 202 -7.57 21.93 -11.69
CA ASN A 202 -6.57 22.41 -10.76
C ASN A 202 -5.98 21.21 -10.02
N VAL A 203 -4.66 21.12 -10.00
CA VAL A 203 -3.99 20.22 -9.07
C VAL A 203 -3.94 20.93 -7.73
N ALA A 204 -4.60 20.35 -6.74
CA ALA A 204 -4.42 20.71 -5.35
C ALA A 204 -3.68 19.55 -4.67
N PRO A 205 -2.73 19.84 -3.76
CA PRO A 205 -2.27 18.83 -2.82
C PRO A 205 -3.49 18.21 -2.17
N ASP A 206 -3.57 16.88 -2.16
CA ASP A 206 -4.68 16.21 -1.53
C ASP A 206 -4.70 16.61 -0.04
N PRO A 207 -5.75 17.29 0.43
CA PRO A 207 -5.89 17.55 1.84
C PRO A 207 -6.31 16.28 2.59
N ASN A 208 -6.39 15.09 1.95
CA ASN A 208 -7.07 13.86 2.39
C ASN A 208 -6.29 12.50 2.32
N GLY A 209 -4.96 12.49 2.18
CA GLY A 209 -4.18 11.27 1.92
C GLY A 209 -3.86 10.36 3.13
N GLY A 210 -4.63 9.29 3.32
CA GLY A 210 -4.20 8.05 4.01
C GLY A 210 -4.89 7.72 5.35
N ILE A 211 -4.93 6.43 5.68
CA ILE A 211 -5.29 5.96 7.03
C ILE A 211 -4.14 6.36 7.95
N ASP A 212 -4.18 7.57 8.47
CA ASP A 212 -3.12 8.10 9.30
C ASP A 212 -3.33 7.61 10.73
N LEU A 213 -2.54 6.61 11.12
CA LEU A 213 -2.39 6.23 12.52
C LEU A 213 -1.56 7.29 13.20
N THR A 214 -2.26 8.38 13.45
CA THR A 214 -1.76 9.56 14.13
C THR A 214 -0.87 9.12 15.27
N VAL A 215 0.36 9.64 15.35
CA VAL A 215 1.23 9.76 16.54
C VAL A 215 0.80 8.98 17.79
N CYS A 216 0.93 7.65 17.78
CA CYS A 216 0.62 6.81 18.94
C CYS A 216 1.88 6.34 19.66
N PHE A 217 1.81 6.22 20.97
CA PHE A 217 2.68 5.38 21.78
C PHE A 217 2.07 4.00 21.96
N LEU A 218 2.88 2.95 21.96
CA LEU A 218 2.42 1.65 22.37
C LEU A 218 2.29 1.56 23.90
N GLU A 219 1.34 0.78 24.39
CA GLU A 219 1.25 0.36 25.81
C GLU A 219 2.64 -0.02 26.37
N GLY A 220 2.93 0.44 27.58
CA GLY A 220 4.20 0.23 28.29
C GLY A 220 5.28 1.29 27.99
N THR A 221 5.03 2.20 27.04
CA THR A 221 5.92 3.34 26.77
C THR A 221 5.92 4.30 27.96
N ARG A 222 7.10 4.71 28.40
CA ARG A 222 7.29 5.66 29.51
C ARG A 222 7.60 7.05 29.01
N LEU A 223 6.91 8.04 29.58
CA LEU A 223 7.09 9.46 29.32
C LEU A 223 7.64 10.16 30.56
N LEU A 224 8.59 11.08 30.37
CA LEU A 224 9.21 11.79 31.49
C LEU A 224 8.22 12.72 32.19
N GLY A 225 7.82 12.34 33.39
CA GLY A 225 6.98 13.14 34.28
C GLY A 225 7.80 13.94 35.30
N LEU A 226 7.14 14.90 35.95
CA LEU A 226 7.75 15.75 37.00
C LEU A 226 8.36 14.94 38.15
N HIS A 227 7.78 13.80 38.49
CA HIS A 227 8.17 12.96 39.63
C HIS A 227 8.81 11.62 39.19
N GLY A 228 9.27 11.56 37.95
CA GLY A 228 9.77 10.35 37.31
C GLY A 228 8.90 9.94 36.12
N ASP A 229 9.28 8.84 35.50
CA ASP A 229 8.61 8.32 34.31
C ASP A 229 7.21 7.80 34.62
N ILE A 230 6.27 8.12 33.73
CA ILE A 230 4.86 7.67 33.79
C ILE A 230 4.60 6.79 32.56
N ALA A 231 4.05 5.59 32.76
CA ALA A 231 3.62 4.76 31.64
C ALA A 231 2.43 5.41 30.93
N VAL A 232 2.37 5.35 29.61
CA VAL A 232 1.37 6.08 28.83
C VAL A 232 -0.07 5.62 29.13
N GLU A 233 -0.24 4.35 29.50
CA GLU A 233 -1.52 3.77 29.91
C GLU A 233 -1.99 4.21 31.31
N ASP A 234 -1.07 4.64 32.17
CA ASP A 234 -1.35 5.12 33.54
C ASP A 234 -1.56 6.65 33.59
N MET A 235 -1.44 7.33 32.44
CA MET A 235 -1.44 8.79 32.37
C MET A 235 -2.85 9.38 32.42
N GLU A 236 -3.02 10.43 33.22
CA GLU A 236 -4.29 11.13 33.40
C GLU A 236 -4.21 12.60 33.00
N PRO A 237 -5.32 13.21 32.51
CA PRO A 237 -5.40 14.65 32.35
C PRO A 237 -5.06 15.39 33.65
N GLY A 238 -4.13 16.35 33.56
CA GLY A 238 -3.59 17.09 34.70
C GLY A 238 -2.21 16.64 35.16
N ASP A 239 -1.77 15.43 34.78
CA ASP A 239 -0.39 14.99 34.98
C ASP A 239 0.59 15.96 34.31
N ARG A 240 1.80 16.09 34.86
CA ARG A 240 2.79 17.06 34.37
C ARG A 240 3.98 16.34 33.75
N LEU A 241 4.17 16.56 32.46
CA LEU A 241 5.32 16.06 31.71
C LEU A 241 6.38 17.15 31.54
N ILE A 242 7.64 16.71 31.48
CA ILE A 242 8.78 17.55 31.15
C ILE A 242 9.03 17.44 29.65
N THR A 243 9.01 18.57 28.95
CA THR A 243 9.28 18.64 27.51
C THR A 243 10.77 18.76 27.23
N ASP A 244 11.19 18.51 25.99
CA ASP A 244 12.62 18.60 25.57
C ASP A 244 13.23 19.98 25.89
N SER A 245 12.43 21.04 25.83
CA SER A 245 12.84 22.41 26.23
C SER A 245 13.08 22.59 27.75
N GLY A 246 12.75 21.59 28.57
CA GLY A 246 12.72 21.64 30.02
C GLY A 246 11.45 22.29 30.60
N ALA A 247 10.49 22.66 29.77
CA ALA A 247 9.21 23.19 30.23
C ALA A 247 8.34 22.09 30.83
N MET A 248 7.58 22.44 31.86
CA MET A 248 6.59 21.56 32.47
C MET A 248 5.22 21.84 31.88
N ARG A 249 4.60 20.85 31.24
CA ARG A 249 3.28 21.00 30.60
C ARG A 249 2.26 20.02 31.17
N PRO A 250 1.05 20.48 31.54
CA PRO A 250 -0.02 19.59 31.94
C PRO A 250 -0.54 18.81 30.72
N VAL A 251 -0.80 17.53 30.94
CA VAL A 251 -1.54 16.68 30.01
C VAL A 251 -2.97 17.19 29.96
N LYS A 252 -3.41 17.59 28.77
CA LYS A 252 -4.76 18.05 28.50
C LYS A 252 -5.71 16.87 28.28
N TRP A 253 -5.23 15.84 27.59
CA TRP A 253 -6.03 14.69 27.24
C TRP A 253 -5.17 13.48 26.88
N VAL A 254 -5.67 12.28 27.18
CA VAL A 254 -5.05 11.01 26.77
C VAL A 254 -6.04 10.22 25.94
N GLY A 255 -5.71 9.97 24.67
CA GLY A 255 -6.52 9.16 23.76
C GLY A 255 -6.03 7.71 23.76
N HIS A 256 -6.93 6.75 23.61
CA HIS A 256 -6.51 5.35 23.40
C HIS A 256 -7.34 4.64 22.34
N ARG A 257 -6.70 3.64 21.71
CA ARG A 257 -7.36 2.72 20.78
C ARG A 257 -6.65 1.38 20.78
N THR A 258 -7.43 0.31 20.74
CA THR A 258 -6.94 -1.03 20.44
C THR A 258 -7.28 -1.43 19.02
N ILE A 259 -6.28 -1.93 18.29
CA ILE A 259 -6.39 -2.35 16.89
C ILE A 259 -6.18 -3.85 16.83
N ASP A 260 -7.12 -4.56 16.19
CA ASP A 260 -6.96 -5.95 15.76
C ASP A 260 -6.30 -5.94 14.37
N ALA A 261 -4.97 -5.96 14.36
CA ALA A 261 -4.17 -5.93 13.16
C ALA A 261 -4.25 -7.25 12.37
N ALA A 262 -4.55 -8.39 13.02
CA ALA A 262 -4.77 -9.65 12.30
C ALA A 262 -6.00 -9.60 11.36
N ARG A 263 -6.91 -8.66 11.59
CA ARG A 263 -8.10 -8.42 10.78
C ARG A 263 -8.07 -7.07 10.06
N HIS A 264 -6.96 -6.34 10.15
CA HIS A 264 -6.80 -5.07 9.45
C HIS A 264 -6.52 -5.35 7.97
N PRO A 265 -7.16 -4.64 7.01
CA PRO A 265 -6.97 -4.89 5.58
C PRO A 265 -5.53 -4.61 5.11
N ARG A 266 -4.85 -3.72 5.83
CA ARG A 266 -3.45 -3.34 5.59
C ARG A 266 -2.68 -3.36 6.91
N PRO A 267 -2.36 -4.53 7.47
CA PRO A 267 -1.78 -4.60 8.81
C PRO A 267 -0.43 -3.86 8.91
N GLU A 268 0.30 -3.75 7.80
CA GLU A 268 1.53 -2.97 7.66
C GLU A 268 1.32 -1.45 7.78
N THR A 269 0.11 -0.92 7.60
CA THR A 269 -0.13 0.51 7.88
C THR A 269 -0.26 0.76 9.39
N VAL A 270 -0.45 -0.29 10.19
CA VAL A 270 -0.75 -0.17 11.63
C VAL A 270 0.29 -0.78 12.55
N TRP A 271 1.11 -1.69 12.03
CA TRP A 271 2.19 -2.30 12.79
C TRP A 271 3.18 -1.26 13.33
N PRO A 272 3.55 -1.36 14.63
CA PRO A 272 4.42 -0.40 15.26
C PRO A 272 5.81 -0.41 14.66
N ILE A 273 6.45 0.76 14.69
CA ILE A 273 7.89 0.88 14.48
C ILE A 273 8.56 0.64 15.84
N ARG A 274 9.37 -0.41 15.88
CA ARG A 274 10.27 -0.70 16.99
C ARG A 274 11.59 0.03 16.77
N ILE A 275 12.01 0.76 17.80
CA ILE A 275 13.27 1.50 17.84
C ILE A 275 14.08 0.93 19.01
N GLU A 276 15.16 0.23 18.71
CA GLU A 276 16.01 -0.39 19.73
C GLU A 276 16.66 0.65 20.64
N ALA A 277 16.94 0.25 21.89
CA ALA A 277 17.71 1.09 22.81
C ALA A 277 19.06 1.51 22.17
N GLY A 278 19.38 2.79 22.20
CA GLY A 278 20.59 3.35 21.58
C GLY A 278 20.58 3.42 20.04
N ALA A 279 19.46 3.13 19.37
CA ALA A 279 19.39 3.13 17.91
C ALA A 279 19.55 4.53 17.28
N ILE A 280 19.03 5.57 17.93
CA ILE A 280 19.00 6.94 17.39
C ILE A 280 20.30 7.69 17.69
N ASP A 281 20.69 7.70 18.96
CA ASP A 281 21.95 8.29 19.42
C ASP A 281 22.52 7.50 20.62
N HIS A 282 23.69 7.88 21.13
CA HIS A 282 24.34 7.23 22.26
C HIS A 282 23.42 7.18 23.49
N GLY A 283 22.88 6.00 23.78
CA GLY A 283 21.96 5.77 24.88
C GLY A 283 20.50 6.18 24.60
N LEU A 284 20.14 6.52 23.36
CA LEU A 284 18.79 6.94 22.98
C LEU A 284 18.16 6.06 21.87
N PRO A 285 16.91 5.60 22.05
CA PRO A 285 16.15 5.67 23.30
C PRO A 285 16.83 4.85 24.41
N GLU A 286 16.54 5.14 25.68
CA GLU A 286 17.13 4.44 26.82
C GLU A 286 16.62 2.99 26.92
N ARG A 287 15.36 2.78 26.51
CA ARG A 287 14.71 1.47 26.36
C ARG A 287 14.14 1.36 24.96
N THR A 288 13.89 0.14 24.51
CA THR A 288 13.24 -0.07 23.22
C THR A 288 11.88 0.64 23.20
N LEU A 289 11.71 1.54 22.24
CA LEU A 289 10.50 2.35 22.05
C LEU A 289 9.66 1.77 20.91
N TYR A 290 8.35 1.76 21.10
CA TYR A 290 7.37 1.34 20.08
C TYR A 290 6.38 2.47 19.82
N VAL A 291 6.28 2.90 18.57
CA VAL A 291 5.40 3.99 18.16
C VAL A 291 4.66 3.63 16.87
N SER A 292 3.56 4.32 16.57
CA SER A 292 2.91 4.17 15.26
C SER A 292 3.82 4.62 14.10
N PRO A 293 3.60 4.15 12.86
CA PRO A 293 4.40 4.51 11.70
C PRO A 293 4.61 6.02 11.50
N ASP A 294 3.57 6.81 11.76
CA ASP A 294 3.53 8.26 11.53
C ASP A 294 3.90 9.11 12.75
N HIS A 295 4.24 8.48 13.88
CA HIS A 295 4.76 9.16 15.05
C HIS A 295 6.10 9.81 14.74
N ALA A 296 6.23 11.12 14.95
CA ALA A 296 7.45 11.83 14.64
C ALA A 296 8.44 11.86 15.81
N LEU A 297 9.69 11.54 15.50
CA LEU A 297 10.83 11.74 16.39
C LEU A 297 11.37 13.14 16.15
N PHE A 298 11.82 13.80 17.22
CA PHE A 298 12.46 15.10 17.12
C PHE A 298 13.98 14.93 17.04
N ILE A 299 14.55 15.14 15.85
CA ILE A 299 15.97 14.91 15.57
C ILE A 299 16.52 16.12 14.81
N ASP A 300 17.65 16.66 15.27
CA ASP A 300 18.35 17.80 14.69
C ASP A 300 17.42 19.02 14.44
N GLY A 301 16.44 19.24 15.32
CA GLY A 301 15.49 20.35 15.23
C GLY A 301 14.29 20.13 14.32
N CYS A 302 14.06 18.91 13.84
CA CYS A 302 12.96 18.56 12.93
C CYS A 302 12.17 17.36 13.42
N LEU A 303 10.87 17.32 13.09
CA LEU A 303 9.99 16.19 13.31
C LEU A 303 10.03 15.25 12.09
N ILE A 304 10.42 13.99 12.31
CA ILE A 304 10.54 12.99 11.24
C ILE A 304 9.74 11.73 11.62
N PRO A 305 8.80 11.27 10.79
CA PRO A 305 8.04 10.06 11.07
C PRO A 305 8.93 8.82 11.25
N ALA A 306 8.60 7.99 12.22
CA ALA A 306 9.36 6.78 12.54
C ALA A 306 9.49 5.84 11.32
N LYS A 307 8.44 5.71 10.50
CA LYS A 307 8.46 4.90 9.26
C LYS A 307 9.54 5.35 8.28
N ILE A 308 9.90 6.64 8.25
CA ILE A 308 10.93 7.18 7.36
C ILE A 308 12.33 6.75 7.80
N LEU A 309 12.52 6.47 9.09
CA LEU A 309 13.80 6.11 9.69
C LEU A 309 14.08 4.59 9.72
N VAL A 310 13.12 3.76 9.31
CA VAL A 310 13.27 2.29 9.27
C VAL A 310 14.48 1.91 8.41
N ASN A 311 15.36 1.09 8.99
CA ASN A 311 16.65 0.67 8.45
C ASN A 311 16.85 -0.86 8.41
N GLY A 312 15.78 -1.62 8.70
CA GLY A 312 15.77 -3.10 8.64
C GLY A 312 16.50 -3.80 9.77
N ARG A 313 17.13 -3.06 10.70
CA ARG A 313 17.98 -3.62 11.77
C ARG A 313 17.61 -3.07 13.14
N SER A 314 18.13 -1.90 13.52
CA SER A 314 17.86 -1.28 14.82
C SER A 314 16.54 -0.52 14.87
N ILE A 315 15.99 -0.18 13.69
CA ILE A 315 14.68 0.47 13.53
C ILE A 315 13.91 -0.36 12.50
N VAL A 316 12.87 -1.05 12.95
CA VAL A 316 12.10 -1.98 12.13
C VAL A 316 10.61 -1.83 12.37
N GLN A 317 9.81 -2.13 11.36
CA GLN A 317 8.39 -2.32 11.55
C GLN A 317 8.13 -3.75 12.05
N GLU A 318 7.39 -3.90 13.15
CA GLU A 318 7.21 -5.18 13.82
C GLU A 318 5.76 -5.67 13.69
N PRO A 319 5.52 -6.81 13.01
CA PRO A 319 4.19 -7.41 12.94
C PRO A 319 3.64 -7.76 14.31
N ARG A 320 2.40 -7.35 14.57
CA ARG A 320 1.63 -7.70 15.77
C ARG A 320 0.17 -7.92 15.39
N ASP A 321 -0.48 -8.87 16.06
CA ASP A 321 -1.89 -9.19 15.80
C ASP A 321 -2.84 -8.22 16.51
N ARG A 322 -2.44 -7.73 17.70
CA ARG A 322 -3.22 -6.79 18.51
C ARG A 322 -2.32 -5.70 19.05
N ILE A 323 -2.76 -4.45 18.94
CA ILE A 323 -1.96 -3.27 19.21
C ILE A 323 -2.78 -2.29 20.04
N SER A 324 -2.31 -1.92 21.22
CA SER A 324 -2.93 -0.90 22.07
C SER A 324 -2.09 0.37 22.04
N TYR A 325 -2.68 1.40 21.45
CA TYR A 325 -2.06 2.68 21.17
C TYR A 325 -2.66 3.79 22.04
N PHE A 326 -1.79 4.69 22.49
CA PHE A 326 -2.12 5.81 23.36
C PHE A 326 -1.57 7.13 22.81
N HIS A 327 -2.26 8.22 23.12
CA HIS A 327 -1.96 9.57 22.66
C HIS A 327 -1.92 10.52 23.81
N VAL A 328 -0.99 11.46 23.78
CA VAL A 328 -0.84 12.45 24.84
C VAL A 328 -0.94 13.84 24.24
N GLU A 329 -2.08 14.50 24.47
CA GLU A 329 -2.29 15.90 24.14
C GLU A 329 -1.85 16.78 25.30
N LEU A 330 -1.03 17.78 25.01
CA LEU A 330 -0.65 18.81 25.98
C LEU A 330 -1.50 20.08 25.77
N GLU A 331 -1.41 21.04 26.70
CA GLU A 331 -2.06 22.35 26.53
C GLU A 331 -1.60 23.09 25.25
N SER A 332 -0.36 22.87 24.83
CA SER A 332 0.14 23.26 23.51
C SER A 332 1.03 22.15 22.96
N HIS A 333 0.99 22.01 21.64
CA HIS A 333 1.84 21.07 20.92
C HIS A 333 3.32 21.35 21.22
N ASP A 334 4.03 20.33 21.70
CA ASP A 334 5.43 20.39 22.12
C ASP A 334 6.10 19.00 21.99
N ILE A 335 7.40 18.92 22.32
CA ILE A 335 8.22 17.71 22.26
C ILE A 335 8.27 17.02 23.62
N LEU A 336 7.78 15.79 23.70
CA LEU A 336 7.85 14.91 24.88
C LEU A 336 9.16 14.13 24.90
N LEU A 337 9.48 13.55 26.06
CA LEU A 337 10.60 12.62 26.22
C LEU A 337 10.05 11.21 26.50
N ALA A 338 10.07 10.35 25.48
CA ALA A 338 9.60 8.96 25.54
C ALA A 338 10.76 7.98 25.59
N GLU A 339 10.88 7.21 26.67
CA GLU A 339 12.08 6.40 26.95
C GLU A 339 13.37 7.24 26.78
N SER A 340 13.33 8.47 27.30
CA SER A 340 14.36 9.52 27.17
C SER A 340 14.60 10.07 25.76
N LEU A 341 13.86 9.63 24.74
CA LEU A 341 13.96 10.12 23.36
C LEU A 341 12.97 11.28 23.08
N PRO A 342 13.43 12.41 22.50
CA PRO A 342 12.56 13.49 22.06
C PRO A 342 11.60 13.07 20.93
N VAL A 343 10.30 13.23 21.16
CA VAL A 343 9.20 12.82 20.25
C VAL A 343 8.05 13.80 20.29
N GLU A 344 7.21 13.79 19.26
CA GLU A 344 6.05 14.68 19.15
C GLU A 344 4.95 14.35 20.17
N SER A 345 4.34 15.38 20.78
CA SER A 345 3.04 15.21 21.45
C SER A 345 1.89 15.17 20.43
N TYR A 346 0.70 14.77 20.86
CA TYR A 346 -0.45 14.80 19.97
C TYR A 346 -0.85 16.23 19.59
N LEU A 347 -0.89 16.51 18.29
CA LEU A 347 -1.53 17.67 17.70
C LEU A 347 -2.94 17.29 17.22
N GLU A 348 -3.96 17.97 17.74
CA GLU A 348 -5.34 17.78 17.29
C GLU A 348 -5.54 18.34 15.88
N THR A 349 -5.64 17.47 14.88
CA THR A 349 -5.84 17.86 13.48
C THR A 349 -7.25 17.61 12.97
N GLY A 350 -8.21 17.29 13.85
CA GLY A 350 -9.59 16.94 13.49
C GLY A 350 -9.85 15.44 13.53
N ASN A 351 -8.92 14.67 14.09
CA ASN A 351 -8.87 13.22 14.11
C ASN A 351 -9.24 12.63 15.49
N ARG A 352 -9.67 13.43 16.47
CA ARG A 352 -10.04 12.95 17.82
C ARG A 352 -11.00 11.77 17.83
N ASN A 353 -11.91 11.71 16.86
CA ASN A 353 -12.90 10.64 16.79
C ASN A 353 -12.27 9.28 16.46
N PHE A 354 -10.97 9.21 16.15
CA PHE A 354 -10.23 7.95 16.03
C PHE A 354 -10.16 7.15 17.33
N PHE A 355 -10.23 7.83 18.48
CA PHE A 355 -10.01 7.23 19.80
C PHE A 355 -11.29 6.72 20.44
N GLU A 356 -11.19 5.59 21.14
CA GLU A 356 -12.29 4.91 21.80
C GLU A 356 -12.95 5.79 22.87
N ASN A 357 -12.17 6.65 23.51
CA ASN A 357 -12.60 7.55 24.58
C ASN A 357 -12.84 9.00 24.10
N SER A 358 -13.05 9.23 22.80
CA SER A 358 -13.34 10.55 22.24
C SER A 358 -14.71 11.11 22.65
N GLY A 359 -15.63 10.25 23.09
CA GLY A 359 -17.02 10.62 23.40
C GLY A 359 -17.91 10.81 22.16
N ALA A 360 -17.35 10.59 20.96
CA ALA A 360 -18.04 10.64 19.67
C ALA A 360 -18.03 9.27 18.98
N ALA A 361 -18.73 9.15 17.86
CA ALA A 361 -18.67 7.93 17.05
C ALA A 361 -17.25 7.73 16.50
N MET A 362 -16.71 6.53 16.70
CA MET A 362 -15.33 6.23 16.33
C MET A 362 -15.12 6.25 14.81
N VAL A 363 -14.09 6.96 14.34
CA VAL A 363 -13.66 7.00 12.93
C VAL A 363 -12.48 6.06 12.75
N LEU A 364 -12.64 5.03 11.92
CA LEU A 364 -11.62 3.99 11.76
C LEU A 364 -10.41 4.48 10.95
N HIS A 365 -10.66 5.39 10.01
CA HIS A 365 -9.67 5.96 9.08
C HIS A 365 -9.81 7.50 9.07
N PRO A 366 -9.41 8.18 10.15
CA PRO A 366 -9.47 9.62 10.24
C PRO A 366 -8.52 10.20 9.20
N HIS A 367 -8.97 11.28 8.59
CA HIS A 367 -8.08 12.05 7.76
C HIS A 367 -7.30 13.07 8.59
N MET A 368 -6.00 13.19 8.30
CA MET A 368 -5.05 14.05 8.98
C MET A 368 -4.67 15.23 8.11
N ALA A 369 -5.08 16.45 8.49
CA ALA A 369 -4.66 17.63 7.77
C ALA A 369 -3.13 17.84 7.93
N GLN A 370 -2.32 17.22 7.06
CA GLN A 370 -0.87 17.36 7.01
C GLN A 370 -0.46 18.85 6.95
N THR A 371 -1.21 19.65 6.19
CA THR A 371 -1.11 21.11 6.14
C THR A 371 -1.22 21.77 7.52
N LYS A 372 -2.04 21.22 8.42
CA LYS A 372 -2.19 21.71 9.79
C LYS A 372 -1.01 21.30 10.66
N ARG A 373 -0.47 20.10 10.49
CA ARG A 373 0.75 19.66 11.19
C ARG A 373 1.96 20.50 10.77
N GLU A 374 2.05 20.87 9.50
CA GLU A 374 3.08 21.78 8.98
C GLU A 374 2.90 23.22 9.46
N ALA A 375 1.67 23.71 9.56
CA ALA A 375 1.36 25.09 9.95
C ALA A 375 1.38 25.32 11.48
N GLU A 376 0.94 24.32 12.26
CA GLU A 376 0.72 24.43 13.71
C GLU A 376 1.67 23.51 14.51
N GLY A 377 2.57 22.80 13.82
CA GLY A 377 3.64 22.00 14.40
C GLY A 377 4.58 22.83 15.28
N CYS A 378 5.07 22.25 16.39
CA CYS A 378 6.05 22.91 17.25
C CYS A 378 7.46 22.97 16.64
N ALA A 379 7.69 22.21 15.57
CA ALA A 379 8.94 22.20 14.79
C ALA A 379 8.65 21.81 13.32
N PRO A 380 9.58 22.08 12.38
CA PRO A 380 9.43 21.67 10.98
C PRO A 380 9.24 20.17 10.84
N PHE A 381 8.21 19.77 10.09
CA PHE A 381 7.90 18.38 9.80
C PHE A 381 8.49 17.97 8.44
N LEU A 382 9.32 16.92 8.42
CA LEU A 382 10.08 16.52 7.23
C LEU A 382 9.94 15.01 6.96
N GLU A 383 9.50 14.67 5.75
CA GLU A 383 9.46 13.27 5.28
C GLU A 383 10.57 12.94 4.26
N ALA A 384 11.22 13.96 3.71
CA ALA A 384 12.25 13.85 2.68
C ALA A 384 13.19 15.07 2.66
N GLY A 385 14.19 15.02 1.78
CA GLY A 385 15.17 16.09 1.57
C GLY A 385 16.50 15.86 2.30
N ASP A 386 17.46 16.76 2.09
CA ASP A 386 18.86 16.59 2.50
C ASP A 386 19.04 16.36 4.01
N ILE A 387 18.19 16.98 4.83
CA ILE A 387 18.22 16.81 6.29
C ILE A 387 17.87 15.36 6.66
N VAL A 388 16.77 14.84 6.10
CA VAL A 388 16.32 13.46 6.32
C VAL A 388 17.35 12.46 5.80
N THR A 389 17.90 12.69 4.61
CA THR A 389 18.96 11.85 4.03
C THR A 389 20.20 11.81 4.93
N ARG A 390 20.62 12.95 5.50
CA ARG A 390 21.77 13.02 6.42
C ARG A 390 21.52 12.27 7.71
N ILE A 391 20.33 12.39 8.28
CA ILE A 391 19.94 11.66 9.51
C ILE A 391 19.92 10.17 9.24
N ARG A 392 19.32 9.72 8.13
CA ARG A 392 19.33 8.30 7.73
C ARG A 392 20.75 7.78 7.51
N ALA A 393 21.63 8.56 6.89
CA ALA A 393 23.04 8.18 6.72
C ALA A 393 23.73 7.98 8.08
N ARG A 394 23.55 8.89 9.03
CA ARG A 394 24.07 8.76 10.41
C ARG A 394 23.54 7.49 11.09
N LEU A 395 22.26 7.17 10.93
CA LEU A 395 21.68 5.95 11.49
C LEU A 395 22.26 4.68 10.86
N LEU A 396 22.49 4.67 9.55
CA LEU A 396 23.10 3.54 8.84
C LEU A 396 24.57 3.33 9.23
N GLU A 397 25.33 4.41 9.46
CA GLU A 397 26.73 4.35 9.92
C GLU A 397 26.89 3.73 11.31
N ARG A 398 25.86 3.83 12.16
CA ARG A 398 25.85 3.21 13.50
C ARG A 398 25.68 1.70 13.45
N LEU A 399 25.17 1.16 12.35
CA LEU A 399 24.90 -0.26 12.21
C LEU A 399 26.18 -1.04 11.92
N PRO A 400 26.29 -2.31 12.36
CA PRO A 400 27.39 -3.17 11.94
C PRO A 400 27.51 -3.19 10.42
N LYS A 401 28.73 -3.00 9.91
CA LYS A 401 29.00 -3.08 8.47
C LYS A 401 28.75 -4.51 8.01
N LEU A 402 27.70 -4.70 7.21
CA LEU A 402 27.43 -5.98 6.55
C LEU A 402 28.43 -6.16 5.42
N ARG A 403 28.90 -7.39 5.23
CA ARG A 403 29.65 -7.73 4.02
C ARG A 403 28.71 -7.61 2.84
N GLN A 404 29.12 -6.89 1.81
CA GLN A 404 28.36 -6.77 0.57
C GLN A 404 28.74 -7.91 -0.38
N SER A 405 27.76 -8.47 -1.06
CA SER A 405 27.93 -9.49 -2.09
C SER A 405 27.07 -9.14 -3.30
N HIS A 406 27.56 -9.47 -4.49
CA HIS A 406 26.79 -9.41 -5.73
C HIS A 406 26.27 -10.81 -6.14
N ASP A 407 26.55 -11.83 -5.33
CA ASP A 407 26.03 -13.18 -5.54
C ASP A 407 24.56 -13.25 -5.12
N CYS A 408 23.67 -13.40 -6.10
CA CYS A 408 22.24 -13.54 -5.87
C CYS A 408 21.85 -14.92 -5.33
N ARG A 409 22.76 -15.92 -5.36
CA ARG A 409 22.53 -17.29 -4.89
C ARG A 409 21.24 -17.91 -5.43
N LEU A 410 21.01 -17.72 -6.74
CA LEU A 410 19.81 -18.22 -7.40
C LEU A 410 19.65 -19.74 -7.23
N ARG A 411 18.48 -20.14 -6.75
CA ARG A 411 18.02 -21.52 -6.68
C ARG A 411 16.66 -21.61 -7.37
N ALA A 412 16.42 -22.73 -8.02
CA ALA A 412 15.14 -23.05 -8.63
C ALA A 412 14.53 -24.24 -7.87
N LEU A 413 13.40 -24.03 -7.23
CA LEU A 413 12.72 -25.04 -6.41
C LEU A 413 11.40 -25.42 -7.05
N THR A 414 11.02 -26.69 -6.90
CA THR A 414 9.72 -27.21 -7.32
C THR A 414 9.15 -28.07 -6.20
N GLU A 415 7.89 -28.49 -6.34
CA GLU A 415 7.28 -29.48 -5.46
C GLU A 415 7.99 -30.84 -5.47
N GLN A 416 8.79 -31.12 -6.52
CA GLN A 416 9.53 -32.36 -6.69
C GLN A 416 11.00 -32.24 -6.25
N GLY A 417 11.43 -31.05 -5.79
CA GLY A 417 12.78 -30.77 -5.34
C GLY A 417 13.47 -29.65 -6.11
N ALA A 418 14.75 -29.44 -5.82
CA ALA A 418 15.56 -28.41 -6.46
C ALA A 418 15.98 -28.80 -7.89
N LEU A 419 15.86 -27.86 -8.82
CA LEU A 419 16.34 -28.00 -10.19
C LEU A 419 17.80 -27.56 -10.30
N PRO A 420 18.59 -28.17 -11.21
CA PRO A 420 19.93 -27.70 -11.50
C PRO A 420 19.94 -26.26 -12.03
N VAL A 421 20.75 -25.41 -11.43
CA VAL A 421 21.01 -24.03 -11.89
C VAL A 421 22.46 -23.93 -12.36
N THR A 422 22.66 -23.54 -13.61
CA THR A 422 23.96 -23.30 -14.22
C THR A 422 24.14 -21.82 -14.50
N VAL A 423 25.24 -21.23 -14.03
CA VAL A 423 25.65 -19.87 -14.37
C VAL A 423 26.29 -19.91 -15.77
N VAL A 424 25.64 -19.29 -16.75
CA VAL A 424 26.12 -19.24 -18.14
C VAL A 424 27.17 -18.12 -18.27
N ASP A 425 26.87 -16.96 -17.71
CA ASP A 425 27.78 -15.81 -17.58
C ASP A 425 27.40 -14.98 -16.34
N SER A 426 27.98 -13.78 -16.17
CA SER A 426 27.75 -12.94 -14.97
C SER A 426 26.29 -12.51 -14.74
N LEU A 427 25.46 -12.48 -15.79
CA LEU A 427 24.06 -12.05 -15.72
C LEU A 427 23.07 -13.10 -16.24
N THR A 428 23.55 -14.17 -16.87
CA THR A 428 22.70 -15.21 -17.46
C THR A 428 22.75 -16.51 -16.68
N TYR A 429 21.57 -17.02 -16.32
CA TYR A 429 21.38 -18.28 -15.61
C TYR A 429 20.53 -19.23 -16.45
N ARG A 430 20.87 -20.52 -16.41
CA ARG A 430 20.12 -21.61 -17.02
C ARG A 430 19.59 -22.52 -15.92
N ILE A 431 18.30 -22.81 -15.94
CA ILE A 431 17.64 -23.75 -15.05
C ILE A 431 17.16 -24.93 -15.89
N ASP A 432 17.68 -26.12 -15.64
CA ASP A 432 17.25 -27.32 -16.38
C ASP A 432 15.89 -27.79 -15.86
N LEU A 433 14.91 -27.87 -16.77
CA LEU A 433 13.53 -28.22 -16.44
C LEU A 433 13.33 -29.73 -16.47
N ILE A 434 12.52 -30.22 -15.54
CA ILE A 434 12.05 -31.61 -15.52
C ILE A 434 10.77 -31.76 -16.34
N GLN A 435 10.50 -32.98 -16.79
CA GLN A 435 9.28 -33.32 -17.54
C GLN A 435 8.39 -34.29 -16.76
N PRO A 436 7.06 -34.06 -16.71
CA PRO A 436 6.36 -32.87 -17.20
C PRO A 436 6.74 -31.61 -16.42
N CYS A 437 6.68 -30.45 -17.06
CA CYS A 437 6.99 -29.17 -16.39
C CYS A 437 6.07 -28.92 -15.20
N VAL A 438 6.66 -28.47 -14.10
CA VAL A 438 5.96 -28.07 -12.88
C VAL A 438 6.28 -26.61 -12.55
N ASN A 439 5.54 -26.05 -11.60
CA ASN A 439 5.80 -24.72 -11.08
C ASN A 439 7.23 -24.61 -10.55
N VAL A 440 7.92 -23.53 -10.93
CA VAL A 440 9.29 -23.25 -10.47
C VAL A 440 9.28 -22.00 -9.62
N VAL A 441 9.80 -22.09 -8.39
CA VAL A 441 10.03 -20.95 -7.51
C VAL A 441 11.50 -20.55 -7.60
N LEU A 442 11.74 -19.35 -8.09
CA LEU A 442 13.04 -18.69 -8.12
C LEU A 442 13.31 -18.11 -6.75
N VAL A 443 14.31 -18.65 -6.06
CA VAL A 443 14.74 -18.18 -4.75
C VAL A 443 16.11 -17.53 -4.89
N SER A 444 16.22 -16.28 -4.44
CA SER A 444 17.48 -15.53 -4.45
C SER A 444 17.67 -14.78 -3.13
N ASN A 445 18.89 -14.29 -2.92
CA ASN A 445 19.10 -13.19 -1.99
C ASN A 445 18.22 -11.99 -2.41
N ALA A 446 17.83 -11.20 -1.43
CA ALA A 446 17.07 -9.97 -1.65
C ALA A 446 17.49 -8.90 -0.66
N MET A 447 17.24 -7.64 -1.02
CA MET A 447 17.60 -6.47 -0.24
C MET A 447 16.50 -5.42 -0.32
N VAL A 448 16.47 -4.49 0.63
CA VAL A 448 15.58 -3.32 0.56
C VAL A 448 16.47 -2.10 0.35
N PRO A 449 16.40 -1.38 -0.79
CA PRO A 449 17.36 -0.32 -1.10
C PRO A 449 17.49 0.75 0.00
N ALA A 450 16.36 1.15 0.59
CA ALA A 450 16.31 2.12 1.68
C ALA A 450 17.06 1.71 2.96
N GLU A 451 17.42 0.43 3.13
CA GLU A 451 18.18 -0.08 4.27
C GLU A 451 19.71 0.01 4.08
N TYR A 452 20.16 0.32 2.86
CA TYR A 452 21.58 0.40 2.50
C TYR A 452 21.97 1.78 1.96
N ASP A 453 21.04 2.45 1.29
CA ASP A 453 21.23 3.80 0.77
C ASP A 453 20.27 4.78 1.46
N ALA A 454 20.86 5.75 2.16
CA ALA A 454 20.13 6.80 2.86
C ALA A 454 19.32 7.71 1.92
N ALA A 455 19.74 7.85 0.66
CA ALA A 455 19.03 8.62 -0.35
C ALA A 455 17.86 7.85 -0.97
N SER A 456 17.95 6.51 -1.00
CA SER A 456 16.89 5.68 -1.56
C SER A 456 15.64 5.69 -0.68
N ARG A 457 14.49 5.88 -1.32
CA ARG A 457 13.16 5.76 -0.70
C ARG A 457 12.47 4.44 -1.05
N ASP A 458 13.11 3.60 -1.87
CA ASP A 458 12.55 2.32 -2.27
C ASP A 458 12.60 1.33 -1.09
N ARG A 459 11.42 0.99 -0.58
CA ARG A 459 11.21 0.05 0.53
C ARG A 459 10.80 -1.35 0.06
N ARG A 460 10.74 -1.58 -1.26
CA ARG A 460 10.46 -2.91 -1.80
C ARG A 460 11.60 -3.85 -1.43
N ARG A 461 11.25 -5.09 -1.09
CA ARG A 461 12.21 -6.18 -1.01
C ARG A 461 12.54 -6.63 -2.43
N LEU A 462 13.74 -6.34 -2.93
CA LEU A 462 14.18 -6.59 -4.30
C LEU A 462 15.16 -7.78 -4.35
N GLY A 463 14.81 -8.80 -5.13
CA GLY A 463 15.61 -10.00 -5.39
C GLY A 463 16.38 -9.90 -6.69
N LEU A 464 15.91 -10.58 -7.73
CA LEU A 464 16.51 -10.60 -9.07
C LEU A 464 15.96 -9.44 -9.90
N ASP A 465 16.86 -8.72 -10.55
CA ASP A 465 16.54 -7.71 -11.57
C ASP A 465 16.46 -8.37 -12.95
N ILE A 466 15.29 -8.86 -13.37
CA ILE A 466 15.18 -9.73 -14.55
C ILE A 466 14.93 -8.88 -15.80
N ALA A 467 15.86 -8.94 -16.76
CA ALA A 467 15.74 -8.30 -18.08
C ALA A 467 14.96 -9.17 -19.08
N SER A 468 15.09 -10.49 -19.00
CA SER A 468 14.35 -11.40 -19.88
C SER A 468 14.25 -12.82 -19.32
N LEU A 469 13.18 -13.50 -19.73
CA LEU A 469 12.90 -14.90 -19.48
C LEU A 469 12.68 -15.63 -20.81
N GLU A 470 13.36 -16.75 -21.00
CA GLU A 470 13.28 -17.55 -22.22
C GLU A 470 13.20 -19.04 -21.91
N VAL A 471 12.28 -19.74 -22.54
CA VAL A 471 12.16 -21.19 -22.44
C VAL A 471 12.82 -21.82 -23.66
N GLU A 472 13.92 -22.54 -23.44
CA GLU A 472 14.50 -23.38 -24.47
C GLU A 472 13.64 -24.61 -24.70
N THR A 473 13.28 -24.87 -25.95
CA THR A 473 12.47 -26.00 -26.41
C THR A 473 13.27 -26.81 -27.44
N ALA A 474 12.77 -27.99 -27.78
CA ALA A 474 13.38 -28.80 -28.84
C ALA A 474 13.45 -28.10 -30.22
N SER A 475 12.58 -27.11 -30.46
CA SER A 475 12.46 -26.37 -31.72
C SER A 475 13.10 -24.97 -31.72
N GLY A 476 13.68 -24.53 -30.60
CA GLY A 476 14.25 -23.17 -30.46
C GLY A 476 13.99 -22.56 -29.09
N SER A 477 14.03 -21.23 -28.98
CA SER A 477 13.72 -20.48 -27.74
C SER A 477 12.36 -19.79 -27.84
N ARG A 478 11.60 -19.76 -26.74
CA ARG A 478 10.34 -19.05 -26.58
C ARG A 478 10.45 -18.02 -25.46
N ALA A 479 10.34 -16.74 -25.78
CA ALA A 479 10.35 -15.69 -24.76
C ALA A 479 9.06 -15.72 -23.91
N ILE A 480 9.22 -15.47 -22.61
CA ILE A 480 8.14 -15.14 -21.68
C ILE A 480 8.18 -13.62 -21.50
N ARG A 481 7.07 -12.94 -21.76
CA ARG A 481 7.00 -11.47 -21.58
C ARG A 481 7.01 -11.14 -20.09
N LEU A 482 7.67 -10.06 -19.70
CA LEU A 482 7.77 -9.68 -18.28
C LEU A 482 6.46 -9.13 -17.72
N ASP A 483 5.60 -8.56 -18.55
CA ASP A 483 4.23 -8.15 -18.23
C ASP A 483 3.21 -9.31 -18.28
N GLU A 484 3.68 -10.56 -18.34
CA GLU A 484 2.82 -11.75 -18.33
C GLU A 484 1.94 -11.77 -17.07
N PRO A 485 0.59 -11.75 -17.21
CA PRO A 485 -0.31 -11.61 -16.07
C PRO A 485 -0.22 -12.73 -15.05
N THR A 486 0.29 -13.90 -15.41
CA THR A 486 0.45 -15.04 -14.51
C THR A 486 1.70 -14.95 -13.61
N LEU A 487 2.66 -14.07 -13.92
CA LEU A 487 3.82 -13.76 -13.07
C LEU A 487 3.42 -12.79 -11.94
N ARG A 488 2.83 -13.33 -10.87
CA ARG A 488 2.29 -12.54 -9.74
C ARG A 488 2.99 -12.80 -8.43
N SER A 489 3.01 -14.06 -8.00
CA SER A 489 3.54 -14.41 -6.69
C SER A 489 5.05 -14.16 -6.66
N GLY A 490 5.45 -13.17 -5.87
CA GLY A 490 6.84 -12.76 -5.71
C GLY A 490 7.42 -11.87 -6.80
N TRP A 491 6.58 -11.31 -7.67
CA TRP A 491 6.99 -10.36 -8.71
C TRP A 491 6.52 -8.95 -8.36
N HIS A 492 7.39 -7.95 -8.53
CA HIS A 492 7.00 -6.54 -8.48
C HIS A 492 6.34 -6.11 -9.79
N ASN A 493 5.93 -4.85 -9.89
CA ASN A 493 5.43 -4.29 -11.15
C ASN A 493 6.52 -4.32 -12.23
N ASP A 494 6.10 -4.47 -13.48
CA ASP A 494 7.00 -4.38 -14.65
C ASP A 494 7.49 -2.93 -14.81
N GLU A 495 8.78 -2.75 -15.08
CA GLU A 495 9.44 -1.45 -15.26
C GLU A 495 9.90 -1.27 -16.73
N ASP A 496 9.15 -1.87 -17.67
CA ASP A 496 9.30 -1.92 -19.13
C ASP A 496 10.55 -2.63 -19.66
N THR A 497 11.69 -2.35 -19.04
CA THR A 497 13.02 -2.85 -19.43
C THR A 497 13.44 -4.06 -18.61
N HIS A 498 12.90 -4.18 -17.41
CA HIS A 498 13.22 -5.22 -16.45
C HIS A 498 12.07 -5.35 -15.44
N ARG A 499 12.09 -6.44 -14.69
CA ARG A 499 11.12 -6.69 -13.63
C ARG A 499 11.80 -7.32 -12.43
N TRP A 500 11.57 -6.71 -11.26
CA TRP A 500 12.14 -7.20 -10.02
C TRP A 500 11.34 -8.37 -9.44
N THR A 501 12.04 -9.39 -8.94
CA THR A 501 11.44 -10.34 -8.00
C THR A 501 11.53 -9.82 -6.56
N ASN A 502 10.79 -10.41 -5.63
CA ASN A 502 10.90 -10.09 -4.21
C ASN A 502 11.90 -10.98 -3.45
N GLY A 503 12.66 -11.81 -4.17
CA GLY A 503 13.53 -12.87 -3.63
C GLY A 503 12.93 -14.27 -3.65
N GLU A 504 11.60 -14.41 -3.85
CA GLU A 504 10.89 -15.69 -3.95
C GLU A 504 9.77 -15.60 -5.00
N ALA A 505 10.11 -15.78 -6.28
CA ALA A 505 9.21 -15.57 -7.40
C ALA A 505 8.73 -16.87 -8.06
N LEU A 506 7.43 -17.04 -8.23
CA LEU A 506 6.83 -18.18 -8.92
C LEU A 506 6.81 -17.97 -10.43
N VAL A 507 7.31 -18.95 -11.18
CA VAL A 507 7.11 -19.12 -12.63
C VAL A 507 6.16 -20.30 -12.85
N PRO A 508 4.92 -20.05 -13.32
CA PRO A 508 3.93 -21.10 -13.53
C PRO A 508 4.35 -22.14 -14.57
N SER A 509 3.96 -23.40 -14.34
CA SER A 509 4.24 -24.52 -15.26
C SER A 509 3.71 -24.28 -16.67
N SER A 510 2.57 -23.61 -16.81
CA SER A 510 1.94 -23.25 -18.09
C SER A 510 2.86 -22.41 -18.98
N LEU A 511 3.72 -21.56 -18.39
CA LEU A 511 4.70 -20.79 -19.14
C LEU A 511 5.91 -21.61 -19.55
N LEU A 512 6.14 -22.75 -18.90
CA LEU A 512 7.32 -23.62 -19.06
C LEU A 512 7.05 -24.83 -19.97
N GLU A 513 5.82 -25.06 -20.39
CA GLU A 513 5.44 -26.22 -21.19
C GLU A 513 6.30 -26.42 -22.45
N GLY A 514 6.68 -27.68 -22.70
CA GLY A 514 7.56 -28.08 -23.79
C GLY A 514 9.02 -27.65 -23.65
N GLY A 515 9.36 -27.01 -22.53
CA GLY A 515 10.69 -26.46 -22.24
C GLY A 515 11.67 -27.48 -21.66
N GLN A 516 12.88 -27.51 -22.20
CA GLN A 516 14.02 -28.26 -21.65
C GLN A 516 14.80 -27.43 -20.62
N ALA A 517 14.81 -26.11 -20.76
CA ALA A 517 15.44 -25.21 -19.79
C ALA A 517 14.75 -23.84 -19.76
N LEU A 518 14.84 -23.17 -18.61
CA LEU A 518 14.50 -21.76 -18.43
C LEU A 518 15.79 -20.94 -18.36
N ILE A 519 15.95 -19.99 -19.27
CA ILE A 519 17.03 -19.02 -19.32
C ILE A 519 16.54 -17.72 -18.70
N ILE A 520 17.30 -17.20 -17.74
CA ILE A 520 17.04 -15.96 -17.04
C ILE A 520 18.22 -15.04 -17.30
N ARG A 521 17.96 -13.86 -17.89
CA ARG A 521 18.98 -12.80 -18.00
C ARG A 521 18.63 -11.69 -17.05
N LEU A 522 19.60 -11.29 -16.25
CA LEU A 522 19.48 -10.16 -15.33
C LEU A 522 19.87 -8.86 -16.02
N ASN A 523 19.18 -7.76 -15.69
CA ASN A 523 19.54 -6.42 -16.13
C ASN A 523 20.77 -5.92 -15.34
N ALA A 524 20.78 -6.12 -14.03
CA ALA A 524 21.93 -5.86 -13.17
C ALA A 524 21.98 -6.84 -11.98
N LEU A 525 23.12 -6.89 -11.30
CA LEU A 525 23.21 -7.54 -9.98
C LEU A 525 22.98 -6.50 -8.89
N ALA A 526 22.00 -6.75 -8.02
CA ALA A 526 21.84 -5.98 -6.80
C ALA A 526 23.00 -6.23 -5.83
N THR A 527 23.19 -5.32 -4.88
CA THR A 527 24.09 -5.52 -3.75
C THR A 527 23.31 -6.14 -2.59
N TYR A 528 23.65 -7.37 -2.24
CA TYR A 528 23.04 -8.13 -1.15
C TYR A 528 23.92 -8.09 0.11
N ALA A 529 23.30 -8.20 1.28
CA ALA A 529 24.04 -8.50 2.50
C ALA A 529 24.46 -9.98 2.52
N ALA A 530 25.76 -10.22 2.71
CA ALA A 530 26.29 -11.53 3.01
C ALA A 530 26.21 -11.76 4.53
N ASP A 531 25.16 -12.45 4.98
CA ASP A 531 25.03 -12.91 6.36
C ASP A 531 25.52 -14.38 6.50
N PRO A 532 26.55 -14.66 7.31
CA PRO A 532 27.01 -16.01 7.62
C PRO A 532 25.96 -16.87 8.37
N ALA A 533 24.93 -16.28 9.00
CA ALA A 533 23.84 -17.02 9.63
C ALA A 533 22.79 -17.46 8.60
N ALA A 534 22.48 -16.61 7.61
CA ALA A 534 21.64 -16.97 6.47
C ALA A 534 22.24 -18.14 5.65
N GLU A 535 23.56 -18.35 5.68
CA GLU A 535 24.24 -19.52 5.10
C GLU A 535 23.82 -20.85 5.74
N ARG A 536 23.41 -20.86 7.01
CA ARG A 536 22.91 -22.06 7.71
C ARG A 536 21.39 -22.22 7.58
N ASP A 537 20.64 -21.13 7.55
CA ASP A 537 19.18 -21.15 7.47
C ASP A 537 18.68 -21.42 6.04
N ALA A 538 19.40 -21.03 4.98
CA ALA A 538 18.99 -21.30 3.60
C ALA A 538 18.83 -22.80 3.27
N ALA A 539 19.53 -23.69 3.98
CA ALA A 539 19.36 -25.13 3.88
C ALA A 539 18.14 -25.65 4.67
N ARG A 540 17.74 -24.96 5.75
CA ARG A 540 16.57 -25.28 6.58
C ARG A 540 15.27 -24.67 6.04
N VAL A 541 15.36 -23.54 5.33
CA VAL A 541 14.24 -22.82 4.73
C VAL A 541 13.72 -23.51 3.47
N ALA A 542 14.55 -24.27 2.74
CA ALA A 542 14.08 -25.09 1.62
C ALA A 542 13.03 -26.13 2.07
N ASP A 543 13.23 -26.76 3.24
CA ASP A 543 12.26 -27.67 3.85
C ASP A 543 11.01 -26.93 4.37
N LEU A 544 11.17 -25.72 4.91
CA LEU A 544 10.06 -24.95 5.49
C LEU A 544 9.18 -24.24 4.45
N VAL A 545 9.76 -23.78 3.34
CA VAL A 545 9.07 -23.18 2.19
C VAL A 545 8.27 -24.24 1.46
N MET A 546 8.83 -25.45 1.28
CA MET A 546 8.11 -26.60 0.75
C MET A 546 6.89 -26.92 1.64
N VAL A 547 7.03 -26.92 2.96
CA VAL A 547 5.92 -27.17 3.89
C VAL A 547 4.88 -26.04 3.91
N ARG A 548 5.28 -24.77 3.87
CA ARG A 548 4.36 -23.61 3.89
C ARG A 548 3.62 -23.40 2.57
N GLN A 549 4.29 -23.52 1.43
CA GLN A 549 3.63 -23.45 0.13
C GLN A 549 2.75 -24.66 -0.14
N MET A 550 3.16 -25.89 0.23
CA MET A 550 2.28 -27.05 0.08
C MET A 550 1.05 -26.99 1.00
N SER A 551 1.18 -26.42 2.20
CA SER A 551 0.01 -26.22 3.09
C SER A 551 -0.87 -25.03 2.69
N ALA A 552 -0.37 -24.07 1.91
CA ALA A 552 -1.18 -23.01 1.29
C ALA A 552 -1.86 -23.50 0.00
N LEU A 553 -1.15 -24.23 -0.87
CA LEU A 553 -1.67 -24.81 -2.11
C LEU A 553 -2.72 -25.91 -1.86
N ARG A 554 -2.54 -26.75 -0.82
CA ARG A 554 -3.58 -27.69 -0.36
C ARG A 554 -4.80 -27.00 0.23
N ARG A 555 -4.62 -25.87 0.93
CA ARG A 555 -5.74 -25.06 1.45
C ARG A 555 -6.52 -24.34 0.35
N LEU A 556 -5.88 -24.10 -0.79
CA LEU A 556 -6.45 -23.49 -2.01
C LEU A 556 -6.96 -24.52 -3.03
N GLY A 557 -6.87 -25.83 -2.74
CA GLY A 557 -7.40 -26.90 -3.62
C GLY A 557 -6.67 -27.07 -4.95
N LEU A 558 -5.44 -26.56 -5.07
CA LEU A 558 -4.65 -26.58 -6.32
C LEU A 558 -3.71 -27.79 -6.43
N LEU A 559 -3.70 -28.66 -5.42
CA LEU A 559 -3.01 -29.95 -5.36
C LEU A 559 -3.92 -30.95 -4.65
N GLU A 560 -4.02 -32.19 -5.18
CA GLU A 560 -4.74 -33.30 -4.53
C GLU A 560 -4.08 -33.76 -3.21
#